data_AF-A0A533VIN6-F1
#
_entry.id   AF-A0A533VIN6-F1
#
_cell.length_a   1.000
_cell.length_b   1.000
_cell.length_c   1.000
_cell.angle_alpha   90.00
_cell.angle_beta   90.00
_cell.angle_gamma   90.00
#
_symmetry.space_group_name_H-M   'P 1'
#
loop_
_entity.id
_entity.type
_entity.pdbx_description
1 polymer ?
#
loop_
_entity_poly.entity_id
_entity_poly.type
_entity_poly.pdbx_seq_one_letter_code
_entity_poly.pdbx_strand_id
1 'polypeptide(L)'
;MQFSMTDFMGNTEEFRIRHDAFDTPTLQFPMGDKFKSIFLVSYDGYRLSVIYGPEKSVATIYIHPPSEAMYRLGEAHAYSGPYLGVVSGRYSAAYAIDDIEFVRNLEKTMLKNGNTYDTGRLGAEIAYVVGTSKLGLKDLILVEPSKGGRDLYTRDGTVAIQARFLIQRLPADQFKTAIQNALVDLTGKLQQDYENQDKMVRGYAILSYVDTDGTVKSIILEVPKQ
;
A
#
# COMPACT_ATOMS: atom_id res chain seq x y z
N MET A 1 -16.14 -2.32 -28.53
CA MET A 1 -14.71 -1.92 -28.70
C MET A 1 -13.94 -2.37 -27.46
N GLN A 2 -12.76 -2.97 -27.62
CA GLN A 2 -11.86 -3.30 -26.51
C GLN A 2 -10.61 -2.44 -26.63
N PHE A 3 -10.13 -1.92 -25.51
CA PHE A 3 -8.93 -1.09 -25.43
C PHE A 3 -8.21 -1.39 -24.11
N SER A 4 -6.94 -1.00 -24.02
CA SER A 4 -6.12 -1.28 -22.84
C SER A 4 -5.50 0.01 -22.31
N MET A 5 -5.27 0.05 -21.00
CA MET A 5 -4.56 1.14 -20.33
C MET A 5 -3.42 0.55 -19.51
N THR A 6 -2.22 1.11 -19.65
CA THR A 6 -1.06 0.66 -18.88
C THR A 6 -0.81 1.63 -17.73
N ASP A 7 -0.66 1.09 -16.52
CA ASP A 7 -0.32 1.87 -15.33
C ASP A 7 1.16 2.27 -15.32
N PHE A 8 1.57 3.14 -14.39
CA PHE A 8 2.98 3.55 -14.30
C PHE A 8 3.94 2.39 -13.98
N MET A 9 3.42 1.31 -13.39
CA MET A 9 4.18 0.11 -13.04
C MET A 9 4.33 -0.84 -14.24
N GLY A 10 3.69 -0.53 -15.37
CA GLY A 10 3.70 -1.35 -16.58
C GLY A 10 2.68 -2.50 -16.58
N ASN A 11 1.74 -2.53 -15.64
CA ASN A 11 0.61 -3.46 -15.69
C ASN A 11 -0.43 -2.92 -16.67
N THR A 12 -0.86 -3.78 -17.59
CA THR A 12 -1.89 -3.43 -18.57
C THR A 12 -3.24 -3.96 -18.14
N GLU A 13 -4.19 -3.07 -17.95
CA GLU A 13 -5.58 -3.37 -17.64
C GLU A 13 -6.44 -3.22 -18.90
N GLU A 14 -7.34 -4.17 -19.12
CA GLU A 14 -8.24 -4.17 -20.27
C GLU A 14 -9.57 -3.49 -19.94
N PHE A 15 -10.14 -2.81 -20.92
CA PHE A 15 -11.46 -2.19 -20.84
C PHE A 15 -12.28 -2.56 -22.07
N ARG A 16 -13.59 -2.68 -21.90
CA ARG A 16 -14.51 -2.98 -22.99
C ARG A 16 -15.70 -2.03 -22.98
N ILE A 17 -15.99 -1.44 -24.14
CA ILE A 17 -17.26 -0.76 -24.39
C ILE A 17 -18.20 -1.73 -25.08
N ARG A 18 -19.32 -2.06 -24.42
CA ARG A 18 -20.42 -2.89 -24.95
C ARG A 18 -21.56 -1.98 -25.38
N HIS A 19 -22.04 -2.17 -26.61
CA HIS A 19 -23.25 -1.54 -27.14
C HIS A 19 -23.95 -2.58 -28.03
N ASP A 20 -25.22 -2.87 -27.76
CA ASP A 20 -26.04 -3.85 -28.50
C ASP A 20 -27.12 -3.17 -29.36
N ALA A 21 -27.00 -1.85 -29.58
CA ALA A 21 -27.93 -1.01 -30.35
C ALA A 21 -29.31 -0.77 -29.72
N PHE A 22 -29.62 -1.42 -28.59
CA PHE A 22 -30.88 -1.23 -27.86
C PHE A 22 -30.64 -0.55 -26.51
N ASP A 23 -29.52 -0.86 -25.84
CA ASP A 23 -29.15 -0.28 -24.55
C ASP A 23 -28.12 0.84 -24.67
N THR A 24 -28.07 1.71 -23.64
CA THR A 24 -26.97 2.67 -23.47
C THR A 24 -25.62 1.94 -23.46
N PRO A 25 -24.60 2.44 -24.19
CA PRO A 25 -23.26 1.88 -24.13
C PRO A 25 -22.75 1.77 -22.70
N THR A 26 -22.24 0.61 -22.33
CA THR A 26 -21.68 0.36 -20.99
C THR A 26 -20.18 0.15 -21.08
N LEU A 27 -19.44 0.83 -20.20
CA LEU A 27 -18.03 0.55 -19.98
C LEU A 27 -17.92 -0.65 -19.03
N GLN A 28 -17.01 -1.57 -19.33
CA GLN A 28 -16.82 -2.81 -18.59
C GLN A 28 -15.35 -3.05 -18.25
N PHE A 29 -15.12 -3.67 -17.09
CA PHE A 29 -13.81 -4.01 -16.53
C PHE A 29 -13.70 -5.53 -16.31
N PRO A 30 -12.51 -6.15 -16.49
CA PRO A 30 -12.31 -7.59 -16.32
C PRO A 30 -12.53 -8.05 -14.87
N MET A 31 -13.14 -9.22 -14.72
CA MET A 31 -13.35 -9.93 -13.47
C MET A 31 -13.37 -11.44 -13.75
N GLY A 32 -12.25 -12.12 -13.51
CA GLY A 32 -12.02 -13.49 -13.98
C GLY A 32 -12.10 -13.55 -15.51
N ASP A 33 -12.78 -14.56 -16.06
CA ASP A 33 -12.93 -14.73 -17.52
C ASP A 33 -14.01 -13.82 -18.14
N LYS A 34 -14.60 -12.90 -17.37
CA LYS A 34 -15.75 -12.08 -17.79
C LYS A 34 -15.45 -10.59 -17.67
N PHE A 35 -16.20 -9.79 -18.42
CA PHE A 35 -16.25 -8.34 -18.25
C PHE A 35 -17.50 -7.96 -17.46
N LYS A 36 -17.35 -7.05 -16.49
CA LYS A 36 -18.42 -6.55 -15.63
C LYS A 36 -18.61 -5.06 -15.84
N SER A 37 -19.86 -4.61 -15.80
CA SER A 37 -20.18 -3.19 -15.92
C SER A 37 -19.49 -2.37 -14.84
N ILE A 38 -18.95 -1.23 -15.26
CA ILE A 38 -18.40 -0.21 -14.39
C ILE A 38 -19.54 0.70 -13.95
N PHE A 39 -19.63 0.95 -12.66
CA PHE A 39 -20.60 1.84 -12.04
C PHE A 39 -20.06 3.26 -11.92
N LEU A 40 -18.77 3.39 -11.64
CA LEU A 40 -18.12 4.68 -11.43
C LEU A 40 -16.66 4.61 -11.84
N VAL A 41 -16.20 5.66 -12.50
CA VAL A 41 -14.79 5.94 -12.76
C VAL A 41 -14.48 7.30 -12.15
N SER A 42 -13.40 7.38 -11.38
CA SER A 42 -12.91 8.64 -10.80
C SER A 42 -11.43 8.78 -11.03
N TYR A 43 -10.99 9.97 -11.41
CA TYR A 43 -9.58 10.30 -11.59
C TYR A 43 -9.20 11.47 -10.68
N ASP A 44 -8.14 11.32 -9.89
CA ASP A 44 -7.71 12.32 -8.91
C ASP A 44 -6.39 13.04 -9.27
N GLY A 45 -5.92 12.90 -10.51
CA GLY A 45 -4.63 13.41 -10.95
C GLY A 45 -3.45 12.43 -10.78
N TYR A 46 -3.62 11.34 -10.02
CA TYR A 46 -2.60 10.29 -9.82
C TYR A 46 -3.17 8.90 -10.09
N ARG A 47 -4.43 8.67 -9.73
CA ARG A 47 -5.08 7.36 -9.73
C ARG A 47 -6.39 7.42 -10.48
N LEU A 48 -6.65 6.41 -11.29
CA LEU A 48 -7.96 6.08 -11.82
C LEU A 48 -8.58 4.99 -10.92
N SER A 49 -9.63 5.34 -10.19
CA SER A 49 -10.43 4.40 -9.41
C SER A 49 -11.61 3.90 -10.25
N VAL A 50 -11.74 2.59 -10.38
CA VAL A 50 -12.80 1.92 -11.12
C VAL A 50 -13.64 1.09 -10.15
N ILE A 51 -14.93 1.42 -10.03
CA ILE A 51 -15.90 0.62 -9.27
C ILE A 51 -16.70 -0.23 -10.25
N TYR A 52 -16.60 -1.56 -10.12
CA TYR A 52 -17.17 -2.48 -11.11
C TYR A 52 -17.81 -3.71 -10.46
N GLY A 53 -18.70 -4.36 -11.21
CA GLY A 53 -19.37 -5.59 -10.78
C GLY A 53 -20.43 -5.40 -9.68
N PRO A 54 -21.32 -6.39 -9.50
CA PRO A 54 -22.45 -6.28 -8.57
C PRO A 54 -22.02 -6.09 -7.11
N GLU A 55 -20.83 -6.59 -6.75
CA GLU A 55 -20.23 -6.44 -5.42
C GLU A 55 -19.54 -5.09 -5.21
N LYS A 56 -19.52 -4.22 -6.23
CA LYS A 56 -18.85 -2.90 -6.22
C LYS A 56 -17.38 -3.02 -5.83
N SER A 57 -16.68 -3.98 -6.43
CA SER A 57 -15.24 -4.13 -6.29
C SER A 57 -14.53 -2.88 -6.81
N VAL A 58 -13.39 -2.56 -6.21
CA VAL A 58 -12.58 -1.39 -6.55
C VAL A 58 -11.25 -1.86 -7.14
N ALA A 59 -10.90 -1.32 -8.30
CA ALA A 59 -9.56 -1.38 -8.87
C ALA A 59 -8.96 0.02 -8.90
N THR A 60 -7.75 0.18 -8.42
CA THR A 60 -6.97 1.42 -8.52
C THR A 60 -5.88 1.24 -9.57
N ILE A 61 -5.96 2.03 -10.62
CA ILE A 61 -4.93 2.08 -11.66
C ILE A 61 -4.14 3.36 -11.48
N TYR A 62 -2.84 3.22 -11.18
CA TYR A 62 -1.99 4.38 -10.94
C TYR A 62 -1.47 4.93 -12.26
N ILE A 63 -1.88 6.16 -12.58
CA ILE A 63 -1.40 6.91 -13.75
C ILE A 63 -0.02 7.51 -13.46
N HIS A 64 0.22 7.89 -12.21
CA HIS A 64 1.49 8.38 -11.71
C HIS A 64 1.89 7.65 -10.41
N PRO A 65 3.19 7.47 -10.14
CA PRO A 65 3.64 6.84 -8.91
C PRO A 65 3.25 7.69 -7.68
N PRO A 66 2.99 7.05 -6.52
CA PRO A 66 2.99 7.75 -5.24
C PRO A 66 4.31 8.51 -5.07
N SER A 67 4.24 9.75 -4.61
CA SER A 67 5.41 10.65 -4.54
C SER A 67 5.26 11.71 -3.45
N GLU A 68 6.28 12.57 -3.31
CA GLU A 68 6.28 13.70 -2.37
C GLU A 68 5.15 14.72 -2.60
N ALA A 69 4.55 14.74 -3.79
CA ALA A 69 3.37 15.54 -4.06
C ALA A 69 2.09 14.98 -3.42
N MET A 70 2.12 13.74 -2.93
CA MET A 70 1.06 13.10 -2.15
C MET A 70 1.45 13.00 -0.66
N TYR A 71 2.67 12.56 -0.38
CA TYR A 71 3.18 12.30 0.98
C TYR A 71 4.57 12.89 1.17
N ARG A 72 4.69 13.93 1.99
CA ARG A 72 6.00 14.48 2.34
C ARG A 72 6.52 13.76 3.58
N LEU A 73 7.67 13.13 3.44
CA LEU A 73 8.30 12.37 4.53
C LEU A 73 9.35 13.23 5.24
N GLY A 74 9.33 13.24 6.57
CA GLY A 74 10.43 13.75 7.38
C GLY A 74 11.71 12.93 7.23
N GLU A 75 12.73 13.29 8.01
CA GLU A 75 13.99 12.55 7.99
C GLU A 75 13.89 11.19 8.68
N ALA A 76 14.51 10.20 8.05
CA ALA A 76 14.63 8.86 8.60
C ALA A 76 15.82 8.82 9.56
N HIS A 77 15.64 8.20 10.72
CA HIS A 77 16.69 8.03 11.73
C HIS A 77 16.67 6.62 12.30
N ALA A 78 17.78 6.18 12.89
CA ALA A 78 17.86 4.87 13.54
C ALA A 78 16.87 4.80 14.71
N TYR A 79 16.15 3.69 14.81
CA TYR A 79 15.06 3.55 15.78
C TYR A 79 15.40 2.51 16.86
N SER A 80 15.25 2.92 18.11
CA SER A 80 15.44 2.06 19.30
C SER A 80 14.28 2.21 20.30
N GLY A 81 13.08 2.54 19.80
CA GLY A 81 11.93 2.87 20.64
C GLY A 81 11.21 1.65 21.25
N PRO A 82 10.15 1.90 22.05
CA PRO A 82 9.56 0.91 22.96
C PRO A 82 8.78 -0.21 22.26
N TYR A 83 8.52 -0.10 20.96
CA TYR A 83 7.73 -1.08 20.22
C TYR A 83 8.56 -2.28 19.72
N LEU A 84 9.89 -2.21 19.77
CA LEU A 84 10.76 -3.25 19.21
C LEU A 84 10.89 -4.50 20.09
N GLY A 85 10.50 -4.45 21.37
CA GLY A 85 10.75 -5.53 22.32
C GLY A 85 10.23 -6.91 21.87
N VAL A 86 9.04 -6.98 21.25
CA VAL A 86 8.42 -8.24 20.80
C VAL A 86 8.97 -8.77 19.47
N VAL A 87 9.63 -7.91 18.69
CA VAL A 87 10.26 -8.26 17.41
C VAL A 87 11.78 -8.32 17.54
N SER A 88 12.31 -8.33 18.75
CA SER A 88 13.75 -8.46 19.00
C SER A 88 14.29 -9.73 18.33
N GLY A 89 15.41 -9.60 17.62
CA GLY A 89 16.01 -10.68 16.83
C GLY A 89 15.32 -11.00 15.50
N ARG A 90 14.21 -10.33 15.15
CA ARG A 90 13.52 -10.51 13.85
C ARG A 90 13.92 -9.49 12.79
N TYR A 91 14.79 -8.54 13.11
CA TYR A 91 15.24 -7.49 12.21
C TYR A 91 16.76 -7.29 12.33
N SER A 92 17.40 -6.86 11.25
CA SER A 92 18.82 -6.50 11.19
C SER A 92 19.06 -5.01 11.42
N ALA A 93 18.10 -4.17 11.02
CA ALA A 93 18.11 -2.73 11.22
C ALA A 93 16.68 -2.21 11.45
N ALA A 94 16.57 -1.12 12.21
CA ALA A 94 15.31 -0.45 12.50
C ALA A 94 15.47 1.07 12.31
N TYR A 95 14.49 1.68 11.65
CA TYR A 95 14.42 3.11 11.39
C TYR A 95 13.04 3.66 11.71
N ALA A 96 12.97 4.97 11.94
CA ALA A 96 11.72 5.68 12.12
C ALA A 96 11.70 6.98 11.30
N ILE A 97 10.49 7.35 10.90
CA ILE A 97 10.14 8.66 10.34
C ILE A 97 9.05 9.20 11.26
N ASP A 98 9.35 10.29 11.95
CA ASP A 98 8.47 10.84 13.00
C ASP A 98 7.42 11.84 12.48
N ASP A 99 7.51 12.21 11.21
CA ASP A 99 6.57 13.14 10.59
C ASP A 99 6.30 12.75 9.13
N ILE A 100 5.03 12.53 8.81
CA ILE A 100 4.53 12.21 7.47
C ILE A 100 3.34 13.12 7.20
N GLU A 101 3.55 14.07 6.29
CA GLU A 101 2.53 15.03 5.90
C GLU A 101 1.76 14.53 4.68
N PHE A 102 0.43 14.57 4.80
CA PHE A 102 -0.51 14.31 3.73
C PHE A 102 -0.67 15.61 2.94
N VAL A 103 -0.15 15.70 1.73
CA VAL A 103 -0.08 16.98 1.00
C VAL A 103 -1.46 17.37 0.44
N ARG A 104 -2.22 16.40 -0.06
CA ARG A 104 -3.53 16.67 -0.67
C ARG A 104 -4.67 16.45 0.31
N ASN A 105 -5.78 17.17 0.10
CA ASN A 105 -6.99 17.01 0.91
C ASN A 105 -7.64 15.62 0.77
N LEU A 106 -7.38 14.93 -0.35
CA LEU A 106 -7.93 13.61 -0.61
C LEU A 106 -7.40 12.59 0.41
N GLU A 107 -6.08 12.46 0.55
CA GLU A 107 -5.48 11.56 1.53
C GLU A 107 -5.82 11.98 2.97
N LYS A 108 -5.91 13.29 3.27
CA LYS A 108 -6.40 13.78 4.58
C LYS A 108 -7.83 13.30 4.87
N THR A 109 -8.69 13.29 3.85
CA THR A 109 -10.08 12.82 3.98
C THR A 109 -10.13 11.31 4.18
N MET A 110 -9.30 10.56 3.44
CA MET A 110 -9.13 9.11 3.63
C MET A 110 -8.63 8.77 5.04
N LEU A 111 -7.70 9.55 5.58
CA LEU A 111 -7.21 9.35 6.94
C LEU A 111 -8.32 9.54 7.98
N LYS A 112 -9.18 10.54 7.79
CA LYS A 112 -10.21 10.90 8.77
C LYS A 112 -11.46 10.04 8.68
N ASN A 113 -11.91 9.73 7.46
CA ASN A 113 -13.23 9.14 7.17
C ASN A 113 -13.14 7.88 6.30
N GLY A 114 -11.94 7.42 5.96
CA GLY A 114 -11.75 6.29 5.07
C GLY A 114 -12.11 4.96 5.71
N ASN A 115 -12.35 3.98 4.85
CA ASN A 115 -12.62 2.60 5.25
C ASN A 115 -11.30 1.78 5.34
N THR A 116 -11.42 0.48 5.57
CA THR A 116 -10.26 -0.44 5.61
C THR A 116 -9.46 -0.43 4.31
N TYR A 117 -10.13 -0.29 3.16
CA TYR A 117 -9.47 -0.22 1.86
C TYR A 117 -8.63 1.06 1.73
N ASP A 118 -9.21 2.21 2.11
CA ASP A 118 -8.49 3.48 2.13
C ASP A 118 -7.28 3.41 3.06
N THR A 119 -7.44 2.80 4.24
CA THR A 119 -6.36 2.59 5.21
C THR A 119 -5.22 1.74 4.63
N GLY A 120 -5.56 0.62 3.98
CA GLY A 120 -4.58 -0.24 3.32
C GLY A 120 -3.84 0.49 2.20
N ARG A 121 -4.57 1.25 1.37
CA ARG A 121 -3.97 2.05 0.29
C ARG A 121 -3.02 3.11 0.83
N LEU A 122 -3.44 3.90 1.83
CA LEU A 122 -2.59 4.91 2.45
C LEU A 122 -1.28 4.29 2.98
N GLY A 123 -1.35 3.12 3.63
CA GLY A 123 -0.16 2.39 4.10
C GLY A 123 0.77 1.94 2.97
N ALA A 124 0.22 1.35 1.91
CA ALA A 124 0.98 0.89 0.75
C ALA A 124 1.62 2.08 -0.01
N GLU A 125 0.91 3.19 -0.17
CA GLU A 125 1.43 4.37 -0.85
C GLU A 125 2.53 5.07 -0.03
N ILE A 126 2.38 5.20 1.29
CA ILE A 126 3.45 5.71 2.16
C ILE A 126 4.68 4.79 2.07
N ALA A 127 4.49 3.47 2.13
CA ALA A 127 5.57 2.50 1.99
C ALA A 127 6.27 2.59 0.61
N TYR A 128 5.52 2.90 -0.46
CA TYR A 128 6.11 3.16 -1.78
C TYR A 128 7.03 4.39 -1.76
N VAL A 129 6.56 5.50 -1.17
CA VAL A 129 7.37 6.73 -1.08
C VAL A 129 8.60 6.48 -0.20
N VAL A 130 8.46 5.81 0.95
CA VAL A 130 9.58 5.40 1.81
C VAL A 130 10.59 4.54 1.03
N GLY A 131 10.10 3.53 0.32
CA GLY A 131 10.93 2.61 -0.44
C GLY A 131 11.77 3.32 -1.51
N THR A 132 11.15 4.23 -2.26
CA THR A 132 11.81 4.97 -3.33
C THR A 132 12.72 6.09 -2.83
N SER A 133 12.27 6.91 -1.88
CA SER A 133 12.98 8.13 -1.47
C SER A 133 13.95 7.94 -0.30
N LYS A 134 13.67 7.02 0.64
CA LYS A 134 14.50 6.79 1.83
C LYS A 134 15.32 5.51 1.75
N LEU A 135 14.81 4.46 1.10
CA LEU A 135 15.53 3.19 0.93
C LEU A 135 16.25 3.07 -0.43
N GLY A 136 16.01 3.99 -1.37
CA GLY A 136 16.66 4.02 -2.68
C GLY A 136 16.27 2.87 -3.61
N LEU A 137 15.13 2.22 -3.34
CA LEU A 137 14.61 1.13 -4.16
C LEU A 137 14.08 1.65 -5.50
N LYS A 138 14.33 0.89 -6.56
CA LYS A 138 13.88 1.19 -7.93
C LYS A 138 12.94 0.09 -8.42
N ASP A 139 12.13 0.42 -9.42
CA ASP A 139 11.21 -0.53 -10.06
C ASP A 139 10.28 -1.24 -9.07
N LEU A 140 9.83 -0.51 -8.04
CA LEU A 140 8.85 -0.98 -7.08
C LEU A 140 7.48 -1.12 -7.75
N ILE A 141 6.86 -2.26 -7.53
CA ILE A 141 5.50 -2.60 -7.93
C ILE A 141 4.65 -2.56 -6.66
N LEU A 142 3.63 -1.71 -6.66
CA LEU A 142 2.59 -1.62 -5.64
C LEU A 142 1.43 -2.55 -6.02
N VAL A 143 1.15 -3.50 -5.15
CA VAL A 143 0.04 -4.45 -5.32
C VAL A 143 -1.24 -3.81 -4.78
N GLU A 144 -2.32 -3.97 -5.53
CA GLU A 144 -3.65 -3.56 -5.10
C GLU A 144 -4.00 -4.15 -3.72
N PRO A 145 -4.26 -3.34 -2.68
CA PRO A 145 -4.52 -3.84 -1.33
C PRO A 145 -5.63 -4.89 -1.21
N SER A 146 -6.59 -4.90 -2.14
CA SER A 146 -7.69 -5.89 -2.16
C SER A 146 -7.25 -7.29 -2.61
N LYS A 147 -6.09 -7.45 -3.25
CA LYS A 147 -5.60 -8.73 -3.79
C LYS A 147 -4.92 -9.62 -2.72
N GLY A 148 -4.54 -9.06 -1.57
CA GLY A 148 -3.79 -9.78 -0.52
C GLY A 148 -2.36 -10.15 -0.95
N GLY A 149 -1.61 -10.77 -0.04
CA GLY A 149 -0.19 -11.10 -0.23
C GLY A 149 0.75 -9.98 0.23
N ARG A 150 1.86 -9.80 -0.50
CA ARG A 150 2.81 -8.69 -0.29
C ARG A 150 2.30 -7.39 -0.89
N ASP A 151 2.52 -6.30 -0.17
CA ASP A 151 2.01 -4.99 -0.57
C ASP A 151 2.90 -4.36 -1.65
N LEU A 152 4.23 -4.51 -1.57
CA LEU A 152 5.13 -4.06 -2.61
C LEU A 152 6.27 -5.05 -2.87
N TYR A 153 6.84 -4.99 -4.08
CA TYR A 153 8.05 -5.73 -4.43
C TYR A 153 8.79 -5.09 -5.59
N THR A 154 10.10 -5.33 -5.70
CA THR A 154 10.88 -4.92 -6.86
C THR A 154 10.60 -5.84 -8.05
N ARG A 155 10.61 -5.30 -9.28
CA ARG A 155 10.30 -6.08 -10.51
C ARG A 155 11.13 -7.35 -10.69
N ASP A 156 12.38 -7.35 -10.20
CA ASP A 156 13.28 -8.50 -10.22
C ASP A 156 12.94 -9.57 -9.15
N GLY A 157 12.03 -9.25 -8.23
CA GLY A 157 11.58 -10.11 -7.13
C GLY A 157 12.56 -10.23 -5.97
N THR A 158 13.59 -9.38 -5.91
CA THR A 158 14.66 -9.50 -4.90
C THR A 158 14.30 -8.82 -3.57
N VAL A 159 13.44 -7.82 -3.60
CA VAL A 159 12.96 -7.12 -2.39
C VAL A 159 11.44 -7.22 -2.30
N ALA A 160 10.93 -7.50 -1.10
CA ALA A 160 9.51 -7.37 -0.78
C ALA A 160 9.28 -6.43 0.40
N ILE A 161 8.13 -5.77 0.40
CA ILE A 161 7.69 -4.87 1.47
C ILE A 161 6.30 -5.30 1.91
N GLN A 162 6.15 -5.50 3.22
CA GLN A 162 4.86 -5.64 3.88
C GLN A 162 4.55 -4.30 4.57
N ALA A 163 3.40 -3.73 4.25
CA ALA A 163 2.98 -2.40 4.68
C ALA A 163 1.67 -2.48 5.47
N ARG A 164 1.56 -1.67 6.52
CA ARG A 164 0.30 -1.51 7.26
C ARG A 164 0.18 -0.09 7.77
N PHE A 165 -1.06 0.40 7.85
CA PHE A 165 -1.37 1.67 8.49
C PHE A 165 -2.39 1.48 9.62
N LEU A 166 -2.06 1.95 10.82
CA LEU A 166 -2.96 2.00 11.97
C LEU A 166 -3.52 3.43 12.14
N ILE A 167 -4.82 3.60 11.87
CA ILE A 167 -5.52 4.90 11.99
C ILE A 167 -6.21 5.05 13.36
N GLN A 168 -6.43 3.96 14.10
CA GLN A 168 -7.14 4.00 15.38
C GLN A 168 -6.33 4.69 16.47
N ARG A 169 -6.93 5.74 17.05
CA ARG A 169 -6.47 6.35 18.30
C ARG A 169 -6.89 5.47 19.47
N LEU A 170 -6.00 4.59 19.87
CA LEU A 170 -6.19 3.72 21.03
C LEU A 170 -5.62 4.38 22.29
N PRO A 171 -6.12 4.02 23.49
CA PRO A 171 -5.43 4.31 24.75
C PRO A 171 -3.97 3.84 24.69
N ALA A 172 -3.04 4.53 25.37
CA ALA A 172 -1.59 4.34 25.18
C ALA A 172 -1.12 2.87 25.37
N ASP A 173 -1.70 2.16 26.32
CA ASP A 173 -1.46 0.75 26.63
C ASP A 173 -1.94 -0.20 25.51
N GLN A 174 -3.13 0.06 24.97
CA GLN A 174 -3.65 -0.68 23.82
C GLN A 174 -2.92 -0.32 22.52
N PHE A 175 -2.51 0.94 22.39
CA PHE A 175 -1.78 1.46 21.23
C PHE A 175 -0.40 0.81 21.09
N LYS A 176 0.35 0.73 22.20
CA LYS A 176 1.63 0.01 22.24
C LYS A 176 1.46 -1.44 21.80
N THR A 177 0.47 -2.12 22.35
CA THR A 177 0.17 -3.53 22.02
C THR A 177 -0.21 -3.69 20.55
N ALA A 178 -1.02 -2.77 20.01
CA ALA A 178 -1.44 -2.81 18.61
C ALA A 178 -0.25 -2.62 17.64
N ILE A 179 0.64 -1.65 17.92
CA ILE A 179 1.87 -1.47 17.13
C ILE A 179 2.75 -2.72 17.21
N GLN A 180 2.97 -3.24 18.41
CA GLN A 180 3.77 -4.45 18.62
C GLN A 180 3.24 -5.65 17.85
N ASN A 181 1.93 -5.91 17.94
CA ASN A 181 1.28 -7.00 17.19
C ASN A 181 1.38 -6.77 15.67
N ALA A 182 1.19 -5.54 15.20
CA ALA A 182 1.33 -5.23 13.79
C ALA A 182 2.76 -5.47 13.27
N LEU A 183 3.79 -5.12 14.04
CA LEU A 183 5.19 -5.42 13.67
C LEU A 183 5.45 -6.93 13.65
N VAL A 184 4.90 -7.68 14.61
CA VAL A 184 4.99 -9.15 14.64
C VAL A 184 4.34 -9.77 13.40
N ASP A 185 3.14 -9.32 13.04
CA ASP A 185 2.42 -9.78 11.85
C ASP A 185 3.22 -9.50 10.56
N LEU A 186 3.70 -8.27 10.40
CA LEU A 186 4.45 -7.86 9.20
C LEU A 186 5.74 -8.66 9.05
N THR A 187 6.52 -8.79 10.12
CA THR A 187 7.76 -9.59 10.11
C THR A 187 7.48 -11.07 9.84
N GLY A 188 6.38 -11.62 10.39
CA GLY A 188 5.96 -13.00 10.12
C GLY A 188 5.55 -13.22 8.67
N LYS A 189 4.82 -12.29 8.06
CA LYS A 189 4.47 -12.36 6.63
C LYS A 189 5.69 -12.30 5.72
N LEU A 190 6.71 -11.51 6.07
CA LEU A 190 7.95 -11.47 5.30
C LEU A 190 8.70 -12.81 5.34
N GLN A 191 8.64 -13.54 6.46
CA GLN A 191 9.20 -14.90 6.50
C GLN A 191 8.44 -15.85 5.56
N GLN A 192 7.10 -15.75 5.52
CA GLN A 192 6.30 -16.49 4.52
C GLN A 192 6.66 -16.08 3.09
N ASP A 193 6.92 -14.80 2.81
CA ASP A 193 7.36 -14.35 1.49
C ASP A 193 8.72 -14.95 1.11
N TYR A 194 9.68 -15.01 2.05
CA TYR A 194 10.99 -15.65 1.83
C TYR A 194 10.90 -17.16 1.54
N GLU A 195 9.97 -17.86 2.17
CA GLU A 195 9.71 -19.29 1.92
C GLU A 195 9.10 -19.53 0.54
N ASN A 196 8.24 -18.61 0.08
CA ASN A 196 7.53 -18.74 -1.18
C ASN A 196 8.28 -18.13 -2.37
N GLN A 197 9.39 -17.42 -2.15
CA GLN A 197 10.12 -16.70 -3.20
C GLN A 197 11.64 -16.86 -3.09
N ASP A 198 12.18 -17.77 -3.89
CA ASP A 198 13.61 -18.10 -3.91
C ASP A 198 14.53 -16.91 -4.20
N LYS A 199 14.05 -15.93 -4.97
CA LYS A 199 14.84 -14.76 -5.38
C LYS A 199 14.89 -13.65 -4.35
N MET A 200 14.04 -13.69 -3.32
CA MET A 200 13.95 -12.63 -2.33
C MET A 200 15.18 -12.67 -1.41
N VAL A 201 15.92 -11.55 -1.37
CA VAL A 201 17.13 -11.37 -0.55
C VAL A 201 16.94 -10.35 0.55
N ARG A 202 15.93 -9.47 0.45
CA ARG A 202 15.65 -8.45 1.45
C ARG A 202 14.15 -8.22 1.66
N GLY A 203 13.76 -8.02 2.92
CA GLY A 203 12.39 -7.75 3.33
C GLY A 203 12.31 -6.48 4.16
N TYR A 204 11.30 -5.66 3.91
CA TYR A 204 11.02 -4.48 4.74
C TYR A 204 9.61 -4.55 5.33
N ALA A 205 9.51 -4.46 6.65
CA ALA A 205 8.24 -4.26 7.32
C ALA A 205 8.07 -2.77 7.60
N ILE A 206 7.07 -2.14 6.97
CA ILE A 206 6.78 -0.71 7.11
C ILE A 206 5.42 -0.55 7.79
N LEU A 207 5.45 -0.07 9.03
CA LEU A 207 4.25 0.21 9.81
C LEU A 207 4.09 1.71 9.96
N SER A 208 3.11 2.28 9.26
CA SER A 208 2.65 3.65 9.49
C SER A 208 1.57 3.67 10.57
N TYR A 209 1.48 4.74 11.34
CA TYR A 209 0.44 4.90 12.36
C TYR A 209 0.19 6.36 12.71
N VAL A 210 -1.02 6.67 13.17
CA VAL A 210 -1.35 7.96 13.79
C VAL A 210 -0.97 7.89 15.26
N ASP A 211 0.03 8.64 15.68
CA ASP A 211 0.46 8.71 17.07
C ASP A 211 -0.57 9.47 17.94
N THR A 212 -0.40 9.40 19.25
CA THR A 212 -1.28 9.98 20.27
C THR A 212 -1.45 11.50 20.16
N ASP A 213 -0.45 12.20 19.59
CA ASP A 213 -0.47 13.62 19.27
C ASP A 213 -1.19 13.95 17.94
N GLY A 214 -1.57 12.92 17.17
CA GLY A 214 -2.19 13.03 15.86
C GLY A 214 -1.21 13.08 14.69
N THR A 215 0.10 13.06 14.94
CA THR A 215 1.15 13.02 13.92
C THR A 215 1.22 11.64 13.29
N VAL A 216 1.41 11.56 11.97
CA VAL A 216 1.61 10.26 11.31
C VAL A 216 3.09 9.91 11.31
N LYS A 217 3.41 8.73 11.84
CA LYS A 217 4.77 8.21 11.96
C LYS A 217 4.89 6.90 11.20
N SER A 218 6.12 6.48 10.90
CA SER A 218 6.40 5.14 10.38
C SER A 218 7.59 4.50 11.07
N ILE A 219 7.45 3.21 11.38
CA ILE A 219 8.56 2.34 11.79
C ILE A 219 8.90 1.45 10.60
N ILE A 220 10.18 1.35 10.28
CA ILE A 220 10.72 0.57 9.17
C ILE A 220 11.68 -0.45 9.76
N LEU A 221 11.41 -1.74 9.55
CA LEU A 221 12.31 -2.82 9.94
C LEU A 221 12.88 -3.48 8.69
N GLU A 222 14.20 -3.62 8.63
CA GLU A 222 14.86 -4.50 7.68
C GLU A 222 14.88 -5.92 8.27
N VAL A 223 14.21 -6.85 7.59
CA VAL A 223 13.95 -8.20 8.08
C VAL A 223 14.79 -9.19 7.27
N PRO A 224 15.80 -9.84 7.88
CA PRO A 224 16.62 -10.82 7.19
C PRO A 224 15.82 -12.11 6.93
N LYS A 225 16.27 -12.87 5.92
CA LYS A 225 15.86 -14.26 5.74
C LYS A 225 16.38 -15.10 6.90
N GLN A 226 15.49 -15.88 7.53
CA GLN A 226 15.85 -16.81 8.62
C GLN A 226 16.07 -18.23 8.11
#